data_AF-A0A349GCY4-F1
#
_entry.id   AF-A0A349GCY4-F1
#
_cell.length_a   1.000
_cell.length_b   1.000
_cell.length_c   1.000
_cell.angle_alpha   90.00
_cell.angle_beta   90.00
_cell.angle_gamma   90.00
#
_symmetry.space_group_name_H-M   'P 1'
#
loop_
_entity.id
_entity.type
_entity.pdbx_description
1 polymer ?
#
loop_
_entity_poly.entity_id
_entity_poly.type
_entity_poly.pdbx_seq_one_letter_code
_entity_poly.pdbx_strand_id
1 'polypeptide(L)'
;MRSGKDKIGIIPVFVSHMGCPNDCAFCNQRKITGIQDAILPDALYDYAMAYQKTMKRDQIELAFFGGSFTGIEVETQKAYLSVAQKLKS
;
A
#
# COMPACT_ATOMS: atom_id res chain seq x y z
N MET A 1 -6.24 7.97 -31.64
CA MET A 1 -5.04 8.42 -30.92
C MET A 1 -5.50 9.03 -29.60
N ARG A 2 -5.42 8.30 -28.46
CA ARG A 2 -5.82 8.87 -27.17
C ARG A 2 -4.71 9.82 -26.71
N SER A 3 -5.00 11.11 -26.75
CA SER A 3 -4.20 12.17 -26.13
C SER A 3 -3.92 11.82 -24.66
N GLY A 4 -2.73 12.17 -24.17
CA GLY A 4 -2.19 11.74 -22.87
C GLY A 4 -3.00 12.19 -21.66
N LYS A 5 -4.05 11.43 -21.32
CA LYS A 5 -4.77 11.52 -20.04
C LYS A 5 -3.84 11.09 -18.91
N ASP A 6 -3.55 12.03 -18.01
CA ASP A 6 -3.35 11.86 -16.57
C ASP A 6 -2.87 10.46 -16.15
N LYS A 7 -1.55 10.27 -16.18
CA LYS A 7 -0.95 9.00 -15.76
C LYS A 7 -1.07 8.86 -14.24
N ILE A 8 -1.93 7.96 -13.77
CA ILE A 8 -2.06 7.60 -12.37
C ILE A 8 -0.76 6.92 -11.90
N GLY A 9 -0.23 7.35 -10.74
CA GLY A 9 0.92 6.72 -10.09
C GLY A 9 0.48 5.65 -9.09
N ILE A 10 1.04 4.44 -9.19
CA ILE A 10 0.79 3.39 -8.19
C ILE A 10 1.85 3.51 -7.09
N ILE A 11 1.41 3.70 -5.85
CA ILE A 11 2.26 3.73 -4.67
C ILE A 11 2.15 2.38 -3.95
N PRO A 12 3.24 1.60 -3.87
CA PRO A 12 3.22 0.34 -3.16
C PRO A 12 3.21 0.59 -1.65
N VAL A 13 2.27 -0.04 -0.95
CA VAL A 13 2.17 -0.03 0.52
C VAL A 13 2.36 -1.45 1.01
N PHE A 14 3.47 -1.73 1.66
CA PHE A 14 3.75 -3.07 2.17
C PHE A 14 3.11 -3.24 3.55
N VAL A 15 2.16 -4.17 3.65
CA VAL A 15 1.54 -4.67 4.88
C VAL A 15 2.12 -6.05 5.23
N SER A 16 3.45 -6.15 5.14
CA SER A 16 4.23 -7.39 5.30
C SER A 16 3.75 -8.21 6.48
N HIS A 17 3.43 -9.49 6.25
CA HIS A 17 2.96 -10.45 7.26
C HIS A 17 1.61 -10.15 7.93
N MET A 18 0.98 -8.99 7.68
CA MET A 18 -0.31 -8.66 8.27
C MET A 18 -1.45 -9.43 7.59
N GLY A 19 -2.39 -9.92 8.41
CA GLY A 19 -3.56 -10.66 7.94
C GLY A 19 -3.25 -11.99 7.24
N CYS A 20 -1.99 -12.45 7.27
CA CYS A 20 -1.57 -13.69 6.65
C CYS A 20 -1.10 -14.69 7.73
N PRO A 21 -1.77 -15.85 7.90
CA PRO A 21 -1.32 -16.87 8.84
C PRO A 21 -0.02 -17.57 8.39
N ASN A 22 0.48 -17.28 7.18
CA ASN A 22 1.65 -17.91 6.55
C ASN A 22 1.48 -19.42 6.28
N ASP A 23 0.24 -19.87 6.05
CA ASP A 23 -0.10 -21.29 5.83
C ASP A 23 -0.14 -21.68 4.34
N CYS A 24 0.47 -20.86 3.46
CA CYS A 24 0.42 -21.12 2.03
C CYS A 24 1.61 -21.96 1.58
N ALA A 25 1.35 -23.10 0.91
CA ALA A 25 2.39 -23.99 0.39
C ALA A 25 3.38 -23.34 -0.61
N PHE A 26 2.97 -22.23 -1.23
CA PHE A 26 3.75 -21.48 -2.23
C PHE A 26 4.27 -20.12 -1.73
N CYS A 27 3.88 -19.67 -0.53
CA CYS A 27 4.34 -18.41 0.02
C CYS A 27 5.23 -18.68 1.24
N ASN A 28 6.52 -18.36 1.13
CA ASN A 28 7.39 -18.25 2.29
C ASN A 28 7.95 -16.84 2.36
N GLN A 29 7.08 -15.91 2.75
CA GLN A 29 7.45 -14.50 2.78
C GLN A 29 8.66 -14.23 3.66
N ARG A 30 8.77 -14.94 4.81
CA ARG A 30 9.93 -14.85 5.71
C ARG A 30 11.27 -15.15 5.02
N LYS A 31 11.30 -16.09 4.06
CA LYS A 31 12.50 -16.42 3.29
C LYS A 31 12.76 -15.49 2.11
N ILE A 32 11.72 -14.82 1.58
CA ILE A 32 11.79 -14.12 0.29
C ILE A 32 12.00 -12.61 0.45
N THR A 33 11.47 -11.96 1.50
CA THR A 33 11.23 -10.51 1.45
C THR A 33 12.36 -9.58 1.90
N GLY A 34 13.46 -10.05 2.48
CA GLY A 34 14.49 -9.16 3.01
C GLY A 34 13.97 -8.09 4.01
N ILE A 35 12.81 -8.39 4.61
CA ILE A 35 11.92 -7.63 5.50
C ILE A 35 12.20 -6.11 5.62
N GLN A 36 11.37 -5.31 4.94
CA GLN A 36 10.99 -3.97 5.39
C GLN A 36 9.72 -4.07 6.25
N ASP A 37 9.74 -3.39 7.38
CA ASP A 37 8.59 -3.29 8.28
C ASP A 37 7.35 -2.77 7.56
N ALA A 38 6.17 -3.18 8.05
CA ALA A 38 4.92 -2.68 7.50
C ALA A 38 4.83 -1.15 7.66
N ILE A 39 4.38 -0.45 6.62
CA ILE A 39 4.10 0.98 6.73
C ILE A 39 2.86 1.14 7.59
N LEU A 40 2.99 1.76 8.76
CA LEU A 40 1.86 2.01 9.66
C LEU A 40 0.92 3.08 9.08
N PRO A 41 -0.40 3.04 9.39
CA PRO A 41 -1.36 4.02 8.89
C PRO A 41 -0.95 5.47 9.15
N ASP A 42 -0.37 5.76 10.32
CA ASP A 42 0.03 7.12 10.70
C ASP A 42 1.16 7.69 9.82
N ALA A 43 2.03 6.82 9.28
CA ALA A 43 3.12 7.22 8.40
C ALA A 43 2.73 7.18 6.91
N LEU A 44 1.58 6.58 6.57
CA LEU A 44 1.18 6.32 5.19
C LEU A 44 0.94 7.60 4.38
N TYR A 45 0.38 8.64 5.00
CA TYR A 45 0.11 9.89 4.30
C TYR A 45 1.39 10.56 3.79
N ASP A 46 2.35 10.77 4.69
CA ASP A 46 3.63 11.39 4.34
C ASP A 46 4.44 10.54 3.35
N TYR A 47 4.40 9.22 3.53
CA TYR A 47 4.97 8.27 2.57
C TYR A 47 4.37 8.44 1.17
N ALA A 48 3.04 8.50 1.07
CA ALA A 48 2.34 8.65 -0.21
C ALA A 48 2.66 10.00 -0.87
N MET A 49 2.68 11.09 -0.10
CA MET A 49 3.01 12.42 -0.60
C MET A 49 4.46 12.51 -1.11
N ALA A 50 5.41 11.89 -0.41
CA ALA A 50 6.81 11.84 -0.84
C ALA A 50 6.97 11.07 -2.16
N TYR A 51 6.28 9.93 -2.30
CA TYR A 51 6.27 9.15 -3.53
C TYR A 51 5.61 9.90 -4.69
N GLN A 52 4.45 10.51 -4.46
CA GLN A 52 3.74 11.31 -5.46
C GLN A 52 4.65 12.41 -6.03
N LYS A 53 5.31 13.17 -5.15
CA LYS A 53 6.24 14.24 -5.52
C LYS A 53 7.41 13.71 -6.35
N THR A 54 7.96 12.58 -5.95
CA THR A 54 9.10 11.95 -6.63
C THR A 54 8.71 11.45 -8.02
N MET A 55 7.54 10.83 -8.14
CA MET A 55 7.02 10.33 -9.42
C MET A 55 6.48 11.43 -10.34
N LYS A 56 6.27 12.65 -9.83
CA LYS A 56 5.67 13.79 -10.54
C LYS A 56 4.32 13.42 -11.16
N ARG A 57 3.41 12.90 -10.32
CA ARG A 57 2.04 12.50 -10.71
C ARG A 57 1.00 13.33 -9.96
N ASP A 58 -0.04 13.73 -10.67
CA ASP A 58 -1.15 14.49 -10.07
C ASP A 58 -2.18 13.58 -9.39
N GLN A 59 -2.28 12.33 -9.86
CA GLN A 59 -3.16 11.30 -9.29
C GLN A 59 -2.35 10.09 -8.86
N ILE A 60 -2.74 9.51 -7.73
CA ILE A 60 -2.11 8.32 -7.16
C ILE A 60 -3.15 7.29 -6.73
N GLU A 61 -2.76 6.03 -6.75
CA GLU A 61 -3.48 4.91 -6.18
C GLU A 61 -2.56 4.17 -5.21
N LEU A 62 -3.10 3.80 -4.04
CA LEU A 62 -2.39 2.97 -3.08
C LEU A 62 -2.64 1.49 -3.41
N ALA A 63 -1.57 0.71 -3.53
CA ALA A 63 -1.65 -0.73 -3.74
C ALA A 63 -1.01 -1.46 -2.55
N PHE A 64 -1.81 -2.25 -1.84
CA PHE A 64 -1.36 -2.98 -0.65
C PHE A 64 -0.73 -4.33 -1.03
N PHE A 65 0.49 -4.57 -0.57
CA PHE A 65 1.29 -5.75 -0.91
C PHE A 65 1.80 -6.48 0.34
N GLY A 66 2.16 -7.75 0.18
CA GLY A 66 2.92 -8.50 1.19
C GLY A 66 2.10 -9.03 2.37
N GLY A 67 0.79 -8.97 2.34
CA GLY A 67 -0.08 -9.57 3.35
C GLY A 67 -1.44 -9.90 2.74
N SER A 68 -2.42 -10.21 3.58
CA SER A 68 -3.82 -10.26 3.14
C SER A 68 -4.56 -9.09 3.79
N PHE A 69 -4.83 -8.03 3.02
CA PHE A 69 -5.42 -6.80 3.55
C PHE A 69 -6.75 -7.06 4.28
N THR A 70 -7.60 -7.90 3.72
CA THR A 70 -8.89 -8.26 4.32
C THR A 70 -8.76 -9.18 5.55
N GLY A 71 -7.61 -9.84 5.72
CA GLY A 71 -7.29 -10.61 6.93
C GLY A 71 -6.73 -9.77 8.08
N ILE A 72 -6.47 -8.48 7.86
CA ILE A 72 -6.03 -7.55 8.92
C ILE A 72 -7.23 -7.24 9.85
N GLU A 73 -6.98 -6.85 11.09
CA GLU A 73 -8.04 -6.36 11.98
C GLU A 73 -8.79 -5.15 11.35
N VAL A 74 -10.11 -5.10 11.53
CA VAL A 74 -11.01 -4.16 10.82
C VAL A 74 -10.70 -2.70 11.13
N GLU A 75 -10.42 -2.34 12.39
CA GLU A 75 -10.04 -0.96 12.74
C GLU A 75 -8.72 -0.54 12.08
N THR A 76 -7.77 -1.47 11.96
CA THR A 76 -6.53 -1.22 11.22
C THR A 76 -6.79 -1.06 9.71
N GLN A 77 -7.65 -1.87 9.11
CA GLN A 77 -8.08 -1.68 7.71
C GLN A 77 -8.73 -0.30 7.51
N LYS A 78 -9.63 0.09 8.41
CA LYS A 78 -10.29 1.41 8.40
C LYS A 78 -9.27 2.54 8.52
N ALA A 79 -8.25 2.40 9.37
CA ALA A 79 -7.20 3.41 9.50
C ALA A 79 -6.46 3.62 8.16
N TYR A 80 -6.06 2.52 7.49
CA TYR A 80 -5.44 2.60 6.16
C TYR A 80 -6.37 3.25 5.12
N LEU A 81 -7.64 2.82 5.06
CA LEU A 81 -8.61 3.36 4.11
C LEU A 81 -8.96 4.82 4.37
N SER A 82 -8.95 5.25 5.64
CA SER A 82 -9.17 6.66 6.01
C SER A 82 -8.06 7.56 5.46
N VAL A 83 -6.82 7.08 5.46
CA VAL A 83 -5.70 7.80 4.80
C VAL A 83 -5.90 7.82 3.29
N ALA A 84 -6.25 6.69 2.68
CA ALA A 84 -6.53 6.63 1.24
C ALA A 84 -7.67 7.59 0.82
N GLN A 85 -8.69 7.74 1.66
CA GLN A 85 -9.79 8.67 1.43
C GLN A 85 -9.32 10.13 1.45
N LYS A 86 -8.41 10.51 2.36
CA LYS A 86 -7.85 11.87 2.42
C LYS A 86 -6.99 12.22 1.19
N LEU A 87 -6.42 11.20 0.53
CA LEU A 87 -5.62 11.37 -0.70
C LEU A 87 -6.48 11.44 -1.97
N LYS A 88 -7.77 11.14 -1.86
CA LYS A 88 -8.71 11.21 -2.97
C LYS A 88 -9.19 12.66 -3.12
N SER A 89 -8.56 13.38 -4.03
CA SER A 89 -8.98 14.73 -4.47
C SER A 89 -10.19 14.68 -5.40
#